data_AF-A0A968WN58-F1
#
_entry.id   AF-A0A968WN58-F1
#
_cell.length_a   1.000
_cell.length_b   1.000
_cell.length_c   1.000
_cell.angle_alpha   90.00
_cell.angle_beta   90.00
_cell.angle_gamma   90.00
#
_symmetry.space_group_name_H-M   'P 1'
#
loop_
_entity.id
_entity.type
_entity.pdbx_description
1 polymer ?
#
loop_
_entity_poly.entity_id
_entity_poly.type
_entity_poly.pdbx_seq_one_letter_code
_entity_poly.pdbx_strand_id
1 'polypeptide(L)'
;MRMAIASLLFLLLMTGTVQADDAAGRAILEKECGSCHAIAVTGDSPLAKAPPFREVVTRYPPENLTESLAEGIVTGHDGMPEFIFEPEEIGDIVAYLETLKPR
;
A
#
# COMPACT_ATOMS: atom_id res chain seq x y z
N MET A 1 59.83 -4.32 8.10
CA MET A 1 59.54 -2.89 7.82
C MET A 1 59.37 -2.76 6.30
N ARG A 2 58.23 -2.40 5.71
CA ARG A 2 57.10 -1.57 6.16
C ARG A 2 55.83 -2.10 5.50
N MET A 3 54.78 -2.23 6.30
CA MET A 3 53.42 -2.43 5.84
C MET A 3 52.96 -1.17 5.10
N ALA A 4 52.32 -1.33 3.94
CA ALA A 4 51.50 -0.30 3.33
C ALA A 4 50.20 -0.95 2.85
N ILE A 5 49.33 -1.22 3.83
CA ILE A 5 47.91 -1.46 3.62
C ILE A 5 47.28 -0.07 3.62
N ALA A 6 46.93 0.43 2.44
CA ALA A 6 46.17 1.66 2.23
C ALA A 6 45.59 1.55 0.80
N SER A 7 44.30 1.52 0.52
CA SER A 7 43.16 2.02 1.28
C SER A 7 41.92 1.25 0.81
N LEU A 8 41.18 0.64 1.74
CA LEU A 8 39.80 0.23 1.49
C LEU A 8 38.95 1.50 1.37
N LEU A 9 38.60 1.90 0.14
CA LEU A 9 37.43 2.74 -0.10
C LEU A 9 36.18 1.85 0.04
N PHE A 10 35.73 1.68 1.27
CA PHE A 10 34.43 1.08 1.55
C PHE A 10 33.39 2.20 1.42
N LEU A 11 32.90 2.41 0.18
CA LEU A 11 31.77 3.29 -0.08
C LEU A 11 30.53 2.62 0.52
N LEU A 12 30.14 3.03 1.72
CA LEU A 12 28.92 2.58 2.38
C LEU A 12 27.72 3.17 1.61
N LEU A 13 27.15 2.41 0.68
CA LEU A 13 25.81 2.69 0.14
C LEU A 13 24.83 2.49 1.30
N MET A 14 24.45 3.58 1.96
CA MET A 14 23.27 3.60 2.83
C MET A 14 22.04 3.53 1.92
N THR A 15 21.69 2.34 1.45
CA THR A 15 20.35 2.08 0.93
C THR A 15 19.42 2.18 2.12
N GLY A 16 18.81 3.35 2.32
CA GLY A 16 17.70 3.50 3.24
C GLY A 16 16.56 2.62 2.74
N THR A 17 16.24 1.57 3.47
CA THR A 17 15.02 0.80 3.21
C THR A 17 13.86 1.65 3.72
N VAL A 18 13.06 2.20 2.81
CA VAL A 18 11.73 2.68 3.16
C VAL A 18 10.95 1.47 3.65
N GLN A 19 10.54 1.49 4.92
CA GLN A 19 9.71 0.45 5.50
C GLN A 19 8.25 0.89 5.35
N ALA A 20 7.39 -0.03 4.88
CA ALA A 20 5.97 0.27 4.75
C ALA A 20 5.34 0.65 6.10
N ASP A 21 4.49 1.66 6.07
CA ASP A 21 3.75 2.24 7.20
C ASP A 21 2.24 2.07 6.99
N ASP A 22 1.63 1.19 7.79
CA ASP A 22 0.19 0.91 7.72
C ASP A 22 -0.67 2.11 8.12
N ALA A 23 -0.17 3.02 8.95
CA ALA A 23 -0.89 4.23 9.30
C ALA A 23 -0.93 5.21 8.13
N ALA A 24 0.17 5.34 7.39
CA ALA A 24 0.22 6.12 6.15
C ALA A 24 -0.73 5.54 5.09
N GLY A 25 -0.68 4.21 4.89
CA GLY A 25 -1.56 3.50 3.96
C GLY A 25 -3.04 3.69 4.27
N ARG A 26 -3.40 3.62 5.56
CA ARG A 26 -4.75 3.93 6.03
C ARG A 26 -5.17 5.35 5.67
N ALA A 27 -4.30 6.33 5.93
CA ALA A 27 -4.61 7.74 5.67
C ALA A 27 -4.84 8.01 4.17
N ILE A 28 -4.07 7.35 3.30
CA ILE A 28 -4.26 7.42 1.84
C ILE A 28 -5.63 6.84 1.47
N LEU A 29 -5.97 5.65 1.95
CA LEU A 29 -7.25 5.02 1.67
C LEU A 29 -8.44 5.81 2.22
N GLU A 30 -8.32 6.43 3.40
CA GLU A 30 -9.36 7.31 3.95
C GLU A 30 -9.59 8.54 3.06
N LYS A 31 -8.52 9.13 2.55
CA LYS A 31 -8.57 10.32 1.69
C LYS A 31 -9.14 10.01 0.30
N GLU A 32 -8.61 8.97 -0.36
CA GLU A 32 -8.89 8.70 -1.77
C GLU A 32 -10.06 7.72 -1.96
N CYS A 33 -10.27 6.79 -1.03
CA CYS A 33 -11.28 5.73 -1.17
C CYS A 33 -12.42 5.82 -0.16
N GLY A 34 -12.23 6.55 0.94
CA GLY A 34 -13.12 6.59 2.11
C GLY A 34 -14.50 7.24 1.86
N SER A 35 -14.67 8.01 0.79
CA SER A 35 -15.99 8.52 0.39
C SER A 35 -16.94 7.43 -0.08
N CYS A 36 -16.41 6.26 -0.45
CA CYS A 36 -17.18 5.14 -0.99
C CYS A 36 -17.02 3.88 -0.16
N HIS A 37 -15.79 3.52 0.22
CA HIS A 37 -15.47 2.28 0.92
C HIS A 37 -15.29 2.52 2.43
N ALA A 38 -15.77 1.59 3.25
CA ALA A 38 -15.35 1.53 4.65
C ALA A 38 -13.91 1.00 4.74
N ILE A 39 -13.04 1.82 5.35
CA ILE A 39 -11.61 1.54 5.50
C ILE A 39 -11.32 0.79 6.80
N ALA A 40 -12.04 1.12 7.87
CA ALA A 40 -11.81 0.56 9.19
C ALA A 40 -12.15 -0.94 9.28
N VAL A 41 -11.64 -1.58 10.33
CA VAL A 41 -11.89 -2.99 10.68
C VAL A 41 -13.39 -3.31 10.89
N THR A 42 -14.23 -2.29 11.10
CA THR A 42 -15.68 -2.41 11.29
C THR A 42 -16.40 -1.25 10.58
N GLY A 43 -17.74 -1.35 10.51
CA GLY A 43 -18.59 -0.31 9.95
C GLY A 43 -18.93 -0.54 8.48
N ASP A 44 -20.04 0.04 8.03
CA ASP A 44 -20.52 -0.10 6.66
C ASP A 44 -19.91 0.96 5.75
N SER A 45 -19.74 0.60 4.48
CA SER A 45 -19.31 1.54 3.46
C SER A 45 -20.31 2.68 3.28
N PRO A 46 -19.86 3.94 3.13
CA PRO A 46 -20.74 5.06 2.83
C PRO A 46 -21.58 4.85 1.56
N LEU A 47 -21.02 4.14 0.58
CA LEU A 47 -21.72 3.72 -0.62
C LEU A 47 -22.03 2.23 -0.55
N ALA A 48 -23.31 1.85 -0.45
CA ALA A 48 -23.73 0.47 -0.24
C ALA A 48 -23.23 -0.54 -1.29
N LYS A 49 -22.97 -0.09 -2.53
CA LYS A 49 -22.42 -0.94 -3.61
C LYS A 49 -20.90 -1.11 -3.55
N ALA A 50 -20.20 -0.29 -2.76
CA ALA A 50 -18.76 -0.38 -2.57
C ALA A 50 -18.49 -1.28 -1.35
N PRO A 51 -17.94 -2.49 -1.51
CA PRO A 51 -17.69 -3.36 -0.37
C PRO A 51 -16.65 -2.75 0.57
N PRO A 52 -16.74 -2.99 1.89
CA PRO A 52 -15.70 -2.57 2.82
C PRO A 52 -14.38 -3.27 2.50
N PHE A 53 -13.23 -2.62 2.73
CA PHE A 53 -11.93 -3.20 2.33
C PHE A 53 -11.63 -4.54 3.02
N ARG A 54 -12.11 -4.74 4.26
CA ARG A 54 -12.04 -6.03 4.96
C ARG A 54 -12.70 -7.19 4.20
N GLU A 55 -13.66 -6.91 3.32
CA GLU A 55 -14.24 -7.92 2.43
C GLU A 55 -13.48 -8.00 1.11
N VAL A 56 -12.98 -6.88 0.58
CA VAL A 56 -12.17 -6.84 -0.65
C VAL A 56 -10.95 -7.74 -0.52
N VAL A 57 -10.21 -7.64 0.59
CA VAL A 57 -8.97 -8.41 0.84
C VAL A 57 -9.20 -9.92 0.97
N THR A 58 -10.45 -10.37 1.14
CA THR A 58 -10.78 -11.81 1.14
C THR A 58 -10.87 -12.38 -0.27
N ARG A 59 -11.15 -11.53 -1.26
CA ARG A 59 -11.29 -11.92 -2.68
C ARG A 59 -10.02 -11.62 -3.46
N TYR A 60 -9.35 -10.54 -3.09
CA TYR A 60 -8.12 -10.08 -3.71
C TYR A 60 -7.06 -9.90 -2.62
N PRO A 61 -6.14 -10.87 -2.46
CA PRO A 61 -5.03 -10.74 -1.53
C PRO A 61 -4.31 -9.39 -1.75
N PRO A 62 -3.97 -8.62 -0.70
CA PRO A 62 -3.36 -7.31 -0.84
C PRO A 62 -2.13 -7.28 -1.75
N GLU A 63 -1.31 -8.32 -1.73
CA GLU A 63 -0.15 -8.47 -2.61
C GLU A 63 -0.52 -8.44 -4.11
N ASN A 64 -1.69 -8.99 -4.47
CA ASN A 64 -2.18 -9.02 -5.84
C ASN A 64 -2.78 -7.67 -6.28
N LEU A 65 -3.01 -6.74 -5.35
CA LEU A 65 -3.50 -5.39 -5.68
C LEU A 65 -2.36 -4.46 -6.10
N THR A 66 -1.10 -4.81 -5.81
CA THR A 66 0.10 -3.98 -6.07
C THR A 66 0.19 -3.53 -7.53
N GLU A 67 0.00 -4.45 -8.49
CA GLU A 67 0.07 -4.13 -9.91
C GLU A 67 -1.04 -3.16 -10.32
N SER A 68 -2.28 -3.44 -9.92
CA SER A 68 -3.40 -2.54 -10.18
C SER A 68 -3.24 -1.17 -9.50
N LEU A 69 -2.61 -1.11 -8.33
CA LEU A 69 -2.30 0.15 -7.66
C LEU A 69 -1.21 0.95 -8.39
N ALA A 70 -0.25 0.26 -9.01
CA ALA A 70 0.85 0.87 -9.76
C ALA A 70 0.42 1.35 -11.15
N GLU A 71 -0.44 0.59 -11.83
CA GLU A 71 -0.87 0.90 -13.20
C GLU A 71 -2.13 1.77 -13.26
N GLY A 72 -2.84 1.91 -12.13
CA GLY A 72 -4.12 2.61 -12.04
C GLY A 72 -5.25 1.65 -11.69
N ILE A 73 -5.95 1.88 -10.57
CA ILE A 73 -7.05 0.99 -10.16
C ILE A 73 -8.25 1.20 -11.08
N VAL A 74 -8.35 0.39 -12.13
CA VAL A 74 -9.53 0.33 -12.99
C VAL A 74 -10.38 -0.86 -12.57
N THR A 75 -11.41 -0.59 -11.77
CA THR A 75 -12.47 -1.60 -11.58
C THR A 75 -13.39 -1.58 -12.79
N GLY A 76 -13.93 -2.74 -13.19
CA GLY A 76 -14.77 -2.88 -14.39
C GLY A 76 -16.15 -2.20 -14.34
N HIS A 77 -16.33 -1.15 -13.54
CA HIS A 77 -17.55 -0.34 -13.47
C HIS A 77 -17.24 1.16 -13.41
N ASP A 78 -18.03 1.96 -14.13
CA ASP A 78 -17.79 3.40 -14.40
C ASP A 78 -17.82 4.33 -13.16
N GLY A 79 -18.07 3.81 -11.96
CA GLY A 79 -18.30 4.61 -10.75
C GLY A 79 -17.08 4.78 -9.83
N MET A 80 -15.96 4.10 -10.08
CA MET A 80 -14.75 4.22 -9.25
C MET A 80 -13.73 5.10 -9.97
N PRO A 81 -13.23 6.18 -9.34
CA PRO A 81 -12.17 6.98 -9.92
C PRO A 81 -10.88 6.17 -10.10
N GLU A 82 -10.09 6.56 -11.09
CA GLU A 82 -8.74 6.05 -11.27
C GLU A 82 -7.77 6.82 -10.37
N PHE A 83 -6.89 6.09 -9.69
CA PHE A 83 -5.84 6.65 -8.86
C PHE A 83 -4.51 6.02 -9.25
N ILE A 84 -3.47 6.84 -9.31
CA ILE A 84 -2.08 6.41 -9.51
C ILE A 84 -1.34 6.79 -8.23
N PHE A 85 -0.61 5.82 -7.67
CA PHE A 85 0.14 5.98 -6.43
C PHE A 85 1.63 5.81 -6.69
N GLU A 86 2.46 6.49 -5.90
CA GLU A 86 3.90 6.28 -5.92
C GLU A 86 4.26 4.93 -5.28
N PRO A 87 5.39 4.29 -5.65
CA PRO A 87 5.76 2.97 -5.14
C PRO A 87 5.78 2.85 -3.61
N GLU A 88 6.16 3.91 -2.90
CA GLU A 88 6.15 3.98 -1.43
C GLU A 88 4.71 3.95 -0.89
N GLU A 89 3.82 4.76 -1.45
CA GLU A 89 2.40 4.80 -1.09
C GLU A 89 1.72 3.45 -1.32
N ILE A 90 2.07 2.75 -2.40
CA ILE A 90 1.55 1.41 -2.69
C ILE A 90 1.97 0.43 -1.59
N GLY A 91 3.24 0.47 -1.17
CA GLY A 91 3.73 -0.36 -0.07
C GLY A 91 2.97 -0.12 1.22
N ASP A 92 2.73 1.15 1.55
CA ASP A 92 1.97 1.56 2.73
C ASP A 92 0.50 1.09 2.67
N ILE A 93 -0.17 1.28 1.52
CA ILE A 93 -1.54 0.82 1.27
C ILE A 93 -1.63 -0.70 1.46
N VAL A 94 -0.74 -1.46 0.83
CA VAL A 94 -0.72 -2.92 0.93
C VAL A 94 -0.48 -3.36 2.37
N ALA A 95 0.45 -2.70 3.09
CA ALA A 95 0.71 -2.98 4.50
C ALA A 95 -0.55 -2.78 5.36
N TYR A 96 -1.32 -1.73 5.12
CA TYR A 96 -2.59 -1.54 5.83
C TYR A 96 -3.63 -2.59 5.47
N LEU A 97 -3.81 -2.90 4.18
CA LEU A 97 -4.78 -3.88 3.73
C LEU A 97 -4.51 -5.28 4.29
N GLU A 98 -3.24 -5.66 4.48
CA GLU A 98 -2.85 -6.89 5.17
C GLU A 98 -3.40 -6.96 6.61
N THR A 99 -3.50 -5.84 7.31
CA THR A 99 -4.07 -5.79 8.67
C THR A 99 -5.56 -6.14 8.71
N LEU A 100 -6.27 -6.03 7.57
CA LEU A 100 -7.70 -6.27 7.45
C LEU A 100 -8.05 -7.72 7.10
N LYS A 101 -7.05 -8.58 6.81
CA LYS A 101 -7.29 -9.99 6.51
C LYS A 101 -7.91 -10.71 7.71
N PRO A 102 -8.89 -11.60 7.49
CA PRO A 102 -9.35 -12.51 8.53
C PRO A 102 -8.18 -13.33 9.08
N ARG A 103 -8.09 -13.44 10.40
CA ARG A 103 -7.09 -14.30 11.07
C ARG A 103 -7.54 -15.74 11.15
#